data_AF-A0A520A267-F1
#
_entry.id   AF-A0A520A267-F1
#
_cell.length_a   1.000
_cell.length_b   1.000
_cell.length_c   1.000
_cell.angle_alpha   90.00
_cell.angle_beta   90.00
_cell.angle_gamma   90.00
#
_symmetry.space_group_name_H-M   'P 1'
#
loop_
_entity.id
_entity.type
_entity.pdbx_description
1 polymer ?
#
loop_
_entity_poly.entity_id
_entity_poly.type
_entity_poly.pdbx_seq_one_letter_code
_entity_poly.pdbx_strand_id
1 'polypeptide(L)'
;MHAAPLPVVGLDVSKATLAVCYQRGAHLHQLEVSNDKPGFTQLLQVCGTRCLFVLEATGTYYLALAYHLHEQGGQVAVVNPLVIKRFIQMHLGKGKTDRKDAQWLLRYGQQ
;
A
#
# COMPACT_ATOMS: atom_id res chain seq x y z
N MET A 1 -4.49 3.51 -27.65
CA MET A 1 -3.33 3.88 -26.82
C MET A 1 -3.51 3.19 -25.47
N HIS A 2 -2.75 2.13 -25.17
CA HIS A 2 -2.75 1.57 -23.82
C HIS A 2 -2.04 2.56 -22.90
N ALA A 3 -2.74 3.05 -21.88
CA ALA A 3 -2.11 3.82 -20.82
C ALA A 3 -1.07 2.93 -20.12
N ALA A 4 0.12 3.47 -19.84
CA ALA A 4 1.11 2.77 -19.03
C ALA A 4 0.47 2.40 -17.66
N PRO A 5 0.79 1.22 -17.10
CA PRO A 5 0.25 0.82 -15.80
C PRO A 5 0.64 1.85 -14.73
N LEU A 6 -0.28 2.11 -13.80
CA LEU A 6 -0.04 3.03 -12.69
C LEU A 6 1.08 2.47 -11.79
N PRO A 7 1.97 3.33 -11.25
CA PRO A 7 2.87 2.93 -10.18
C PRO A 7 2.09 2.36 -9.00
N VAL A 8 2.57 1.24 -8.45
CA VAL A 8 1.93 0.54 -7.34
C VAL A 8 2.61 0.93 -6.02
N VAL A 9 1.79 1.18 -5.00
CA VAL A 9 2.22 1.47 -3.63
C VAL A 9 1.51 0.50 -2.69
N GLY A 10 2.27 -0.28 -1.93
CA GLY A 10 1.73 -1.16 -0.89
C GLY A 10 1.70 -0.46 0.46
N LEU A 11 0.59 -0.59 1.18
CA LEU A 11 0.30 0.13 2.42
C LEU A 11 -0.21 -0.83 3.51
N ASP A 12 0.62 -1.06 4.52
CA ASP A 12 0.19 -1.76 5.73
C ASP A 12 -0.21 -0.73 6.79
N VAL A 13 -1.48 -0.78 7.21
CA VAL A 13 -2.11 0.28 8.01
C VAL A 13 -2.24 -0.18 9.45
N SER A 14 -1.62 0.56 10.38
CA SER A 14 -1.83 0.40 11.81
C SER A 14 -2.67 1.56 12.36
N LYS A 15 -3.01 1.50 13.65
CA LYS A 15 -3.72 2.59 14.34
C LYS A 15 -2.96 3.91 14.28
N ALA A 16 -1.64 3.89 14.42
CA ALA A 16 -0.83 5.08 14.60
C ALA A 16 0.03 5.43 13.38
N THR A 17 0.37 4.44 12.56
CA THR A 17 1.36 4.57 11.49
C THR A 17 0.94 3.81 10.24
N LEU A 18 1.51 4.21 9.11
CA LEU A 18 1.40 3.57 7.81
C LEU A 18 2.80 3.10 7.40
N ALA A 19 2.98 1.80 7.21
CA ALA A 19 4.17 1.29 6.54
C ALA A 19 3.95 1.33 5.03
N VAL A 20 4.81 2.04 4.32
CA VAL A 20 4.69 2.32 2.89
C VAL A 20 5.81 1.61 2.14
N CYS A 21 5.47 0.91 1.07
CA CYS A 21 6.45 0.34 0.15
C CYS A 21 6.11 0.74 -1.30
N TYR A 22 7.10 1.23 -2.03
CA TYR A 22 6.96 1.67 -3.42
C TYR A 22 8.24 1.39 -4.20
N GLN A 23 8.16 1.44 -5.52
CA GLN A 23 9.29 1.18 -6.41
C GLN A 23 9.62 2.43 -7.24
N ARG A 24 10.92 2.79 -7.33
CA ARG A 24 11.42 3.80 -8.27
C ARG A 24 12.53 3.16 -9.12
N GLY A 25 12.25 3.01 -10.42
CA GLY A 25 13.14 2.24 -11.31
C GLY A 25 13.25 0.79 -10.85
N ALA A 26 14.48 0.30 -10.68
CA ALA A 26 14.75 -1.06 -10.20
C ALA A 26 14.76 -1.19 -8.67
N HIS A 27 14.64 -0.08 -7.93
CA HIS A 27 14.87 -0.05 -6.48
C HIS A 27 13.55 0.01 -5.71
N LEU A 28 13.46 -0.86 -4.70
CA LEU A 28 12.39 -0.82 -3.70
C LEU A 28 12.74 0.19 -2.61
N HIS A 29 11.76 0.99 -2.23
CA HIS A 29 11.83 1.97 -1.18
C HIS A 29 10.77 1.69 -0.13
N GLN A 30 11.09 2.04 1.12
CA GLN A 30 10.21 1.89 2.27
C GLN A 30 10.29 3.15 3.12
N LEU A 31 9.15 3.55 3.68
CA LEU A 31 9.09 4.56 4.73
C LEU A 31 7.93 4.26 5.68
N GLU A 32 7.93 4.94 6.81
CA GLU A 32 6.81 4.95 7.75
C GLU A 32 6.34 6.40 7.93
N VAL A 33 5.02 6.61 7.92
CA VAL A 33 4.38 7.91 8.20
C VAL A 33 3.27 7.72 9.23
N SER A 34 2.77 8.80 9.83
CA SER A 34 1.63 8.76 10.75
C SER A 34 0.32 8.41 10.04
N ASN A 35 -0.61 7.74 10.75
CA ASN A 35 -1.97 7.49 10.27
C ASN A 35 -2.87 8.70 10.57
N ASP A 36 -2.54 9.84 9.98
CA ASP A 36 -3.28 11.10 10.08
C ASP A 36 -3.05 11.98 8.84
N LYS A 37 -3.73 13.14 8.78
CA LYS A 37 -3.64 14.05 7.63
C LYS A 37 -2.19 14.47 7.28
N PRO A 38 -1.33 14.85 8.25
CA PRO A 38 0.09 15.08 7.98
C PRO A 38 0.78 13.89 7.29
N GLY A 39 0.61 12.69 7.82
CA GLY A 39 1.21 11.49 7.24
C GLY A 39 0.66 11.15 5.85
N PHE A 40 -0.64 11.37 5.61
CA PHE A 40 -1.24 11.17 4.29
C PHE A 40 -0.66 12.15 3.26
N THR A 41 -0.48 13.41 3.66
CA THR A 41 0.14 14.43 2.81
C THR A 41 1.59 14.06 2.47
N GLN A 42 2.35 13.62 3.47
CA GLN A 42 3.74 13.17 3.27
C GLN A 42 3.81 11.96 2.33
N LEU A 43 2.91 11.00 2.48
CA LEU A 43 2.82 9.83 1.60
C LEU A 43 2.60 10.22 0.14
N LEU A 44 1.68 11.15 -0.12
CA LEU A 44 1.40 11.65 -1.47
C LEU A 44 2.54 12.48 -2.05
N GLN A 45 3.27 13.24 -1.23
CA GLN A 45 4.49 13.95 -1.67
C GLN A 45 5.58 12.98 -2.12
N VAL A 46 5.71 11.83 -1.46
CA VAL A 46 6.73 10.83 -1.78
C VAL A 46 6.31 9.96 -2.96
N CYS A 47 5.06 9.49 -3.00
CA CYS A 47 4.62 8.51 -3.99
C CYS A 47 4.01 9.15 -5.25
N GLY A 48 3.49 10.37 -5.12
CA GLY A 48 2.61 10.98 -6.11
C GLY A 48 1.14 10.59 -5.89
N THR A 49 0.23 11.30 -6.56
CA THR A 49 -1.21 11.07 -6.46
C THR A 49 -1.73 10.06 -7.48
N ARG A 50 -1.06 9.94 -8.63
CA ARG A 50 -1.46 9.05 -9.73
C ARG A 50 -0.84 7.64 -9.56
N CYS A 51 -1.23 6.97 -8.48
CA CYS A 51 -0.78 5.62 -8.15
C CYS A 51 -1.96 4.67 -7.91
N LEU A 52 -1.67 3.36 -7.96
CA LEU A 52 -2.51 2.33 -7.38
C LEU A 52 -2.02 2.04 -5.96
N PHE A 53 -2.81 2.42 -4.97
CA PHE A 53 -2.55 2.16 -3.56
C PHE A 53 -3.24 0.85 -3.15
N VAL A 54 -2.47 -0.12 -2.70
CA VAL A 54 -2.95 -1.44 -2.28
C VAL A 54 -2.82 -1.56 -0.77
N LEU A 55 -3.94 -1.80 -0.10
CA LEU A 55 -4.01 -2.00 1.35
C LEU A 55 -4.88 -3.21 1.66
N GLU A 56 -4.71 -3.79 2.85
CA GLU A 56 -5.61 -4.82 3.37
C GLU A 56 -6.64 -4.24 4.36
N ALA A 57 -7.84 -4.83 4.39
CA ALA A 57 -8.90 -4.44 5.31
C ALA A 57 -8.76 -5.09 6.70
N THR A 58 -7.76 -4.68 7.50
CA THR A 58 -7.63 -5.09 8.90
C THR A 58 -8.18 -4.02 9.85
N GLY A 59 -9.41 -4.23 10.36
CA GLY A 59 -10.10 -3.24 11.20
C GLY A 59 -10.61 -2.02 10.41
N THR A 60 -10.75 -0.86 11.06
CA THR A 60 -11.31 0.36 10.44
C THR A 60 -10.26 1.45 10.17
N TYR A 61 -9.02 1.28 10.63
CA TYR A 61 -7.99 2.32 10.60
C TYR A 61 -7.57 2.76 9.19
N TYR A 62 -7.86 1.96 8.18
CA TYR A 62 -7.54 2.25 6.78
C TYR A 62 -8.54 3.18 6.09
N LEU A 63 -9.76 3.34 6.64
CA LEU A 63 -10.85 4.03 5.94
C LEU A 63 -10.51 5.49 5.64
N ALA A 64 -10.01 6.22 6.64
CA ALA A 64 -9.67 7.64 6.48
C ALA A 64 -8.59 7.84 5.40
N LEU A 65 -7.57 6.97 5.38
CA LEU A 65 -6.54 6.96 4.35
C LEU A 65 -7.14 6.65 2.97
N ALA A 66 -7.96 5.61 2.85
CA ALA A 66 -8.55 5.19 1.59
C ALA A 66 -9.40 6.30 0.94
N TYR A 67 -10.24 6.99 1.73
CA TYR A 67 -11.01 8.14 1.24
C TYR A 67 -10.09 9.27 0.81
N HIS A 68 -9.11 9.64 1.63
CA HIS A 68 -8.19 10.72 1.31
C HIS A 68 -7.41 10.45 0.00
N LEU A 69 -6.89 9.23 -0.18
CA LEU A 69 -6.18 8.85 -1.40
C LEU A 69 -7.07 8.94 -2.64
N HIS A 70 -8.33 8.49 -2.51
CA HIS A 70 -9.30 8.56 -3.61
C HIS A 70 -9.67 10.00 -3.97
N GLU A 71 -9.91 10.85 -2.98
CA GLU A 71 -10.19 12.28 -3.17
C GLU A 71 -9.04 13.03 -3.87
N GLN A 72 -7.79 12.60 -3.64
CA GLN A 72 -6.60 13.17 -4.28
C GLN A 72 -6.32 12.59 -5.68
N GLY A 73 -7.21 11.74 -6.22
CA GLY A 73 -7.12 11.16 -7.56
C GLY A 73 -6.33 9.84 -7.65
N GLY A 74 -5.98 9.24 -6.50
CA GLY A 74 -5.38 7.91 -6.43
C GLY A 74 -6.40 6.80 -6.68
N GLN A 75 -5.94 5.69 -7.27
CA GLN A 75 -6.72 4.46 -7.30
C GLN A 75 -6.42 3.67 -6.03
N VAL A 76 -7.47 3.13 -5.40
CA VAL A 76 -7.36 2.46 -4.11
C VAL A 76 -7.93 1.06 -4.22
N ALA A 77 -7.10 0.05 -3.95
CA ALA A 77 -7.48 -1.34 -3.87
C ALA A 77 -7.45 -1.78 -2.40
N VAL A 78 -8.64 -2.03 -1.85
CA VAL A 78 -8.81 -2.60 -0.51
C VAL A 78 -8.99 -4.11 -0.64
N VAL A 79 -8.00 -4.87 -0.20
CA VAL A 79 -7.92 -6.32 -0.41
C VAL A 79 -8.32 -7.05 0.87
N ASN A 80 -9.01 -8.18 0.72
CA ASN A 80 -9.32 -9.05 1.84
C ASN A 80 -8.01 -9.61 2.44
N PRO A 81 -7.76 -9.49 3.76
CA PRO A 81 -6.54 -10.00 4.41
C PRO A 81 -6.28 -11.49 4.14
N LEU A 82 -7.33 -12.31 3.96
CA LEU A 82 -7.20 -13.73 3.62
C LEU A 82 -6.57 -13.94 2.23
N VAL A 83 -6.87 -13.06 1.28
CA VAL A 83 -6.29 -13.11 -0.08
C VAL A 83 -4.79 -12.80 0.00
N ILE A 84 -4.41 -11.75 0.73
CA ILE A 84 -3.00 -11.39 0.94
C ILE A 84 -2.26 -12.51 1.67
N LYS A 85 -2.86 -13.11 2.71
CA LYS A 85 -2.27 -14.24 3.42
C LYS A 85 -2.00 -15.44 2.49
N ARG A 86 -2.97 -15.82 1.66
CA ARG A 86 -2.81 -16.90 0.69
C ARG A 86 -1.76 -16.56 -0.37
N PHE A 87 -1.76 -15.32 -0.84
CA PHE A 87 -0.75 -14.82 -1.77
C PHE A 87 0.68 -14.98 -1.24
N ILE A 88 0.92 -14.59 0.01
CA ILE A 88 2.21 -14.75 0.69
C ILE A 88 2.60 -16.24 0.78
N GLN A 89 1.66 -17.10 1.17
CA GLN A 89 1.90 -18.55 1.28
C GLN A 89 2.25 -19.19 -0.06
N MET A 90 1.55 -18.82 -1.14
CA MET A 90 1.86 -19.29 -2.50
C MET A 90 3.27 -18.90 -2.96
N HIS A 91 3.80 -17.78 -2.44
CA HIS A 91 5.16 -17.31 -2.71
C HIS A 91 6.20 -17.82 -1.71
N LEU A 92 5.88 -18.88 -0.95
CA LEU A 92 6.74 -19.49 0.08
C LEU A 92 7.19 -18.50 1.17
N GLY A 93 6.45 -17.40 1.37
CA GLY A 93 6.67 -16.48 2.47
C GLY A 93 6.25 -17.10 3.80
N LYS A 94 7.04 -16.88 4.87
CA LYS A 94 6.80 -17.43 6.21
C LYS A 94 5.58 -16.83 6.96
N GLY A 95 4.67 -16.15 6.25
CA GLY A 95 3.51 -15.43 6.81
C GLY A 95 3.77 -13.93 7.01
N LYS A 96 2.77 -13.21 7.56
CA LYS A 96 2.89 -11.82 8.09
C LYS A 96 3.67 -11.86 9.41
N THR A 97 4.97 -12.09 9.36
CA THR A 97 5.78 -12.27 10.58
C THR A 97 6.98 -11.34 10.71
N ASP A 98 7.22 -10.42 9.78
CA ASP A 98 8.27 -9.41 9.92
C ASP A 98 8.00 -8.25 8.98
N ARG A 99 7.97 -6.99 9.50
CA ARG A 99 8.26 -5.64 8.91
C ARG A 99 8.10 -5.37 7.39
N LYS A 100 7.51 -6.25 6.60
CA LYS A 100 7.49 -6.29 5.12
C LYS A 100 6.08 -6.52 4.56
N ASP A 101 5.04 -6.31 5.36
CA ASP A 101 3.65 -6.49 4.93
C ASP A 101 3.30 -5.55 3.76
N ALA A 102 3.79 -4.31 3.80
CA ALA A 102 3.67 -3.34 2.71
C ALA A 102 4.33 -3.82 1.40
N GLN A 103 5.43 -4.57 1.48
CA GLN A 103 6.10 -5.10 0.29
C GLN A 103 5.25 -6.19 -0.38
N TRP A 104 4.56 -7.03 0.39
CA TRP A 104 3.66 -8.04 -0.15
C TRP A 104 2.45 -7.42 -0.84
N LEU A 105 1.91 -6.34 -0.28
CA LEU A 105 0.83 -5.57 -0.89
C LEU A 105 1.27 -4.92 -2.21
N LEU A 106 2.48 -4.36 -2.26
CA LEU A 106 3.07 -3.86 -3.49
C LEU A 106 3.18 -4.97 -4.55
N ARG A 107 3.75 -6.13 -4.19
CA ARG A 107 3.90 -7.26 -5.11
C ARG A 107 2.56 -7.82 -5.58
N TYR A 108 1.55 -7.82 -4.71
CA TYR A 108 0.20 -8.23 -5.06
C TYR A 108 -0.39 -7.31 -6.14
N GLY A 109 -0.27 -5.99 -5.99
CA GLY A 109 -0.78 -5.02 -6.97
C GLY A 109 -0.01 -4.94 -8.29
N GLN A 110 1.20 -5.51 -8.36
CA GLN A 110 2.02 -5.54 -9.58
C GLN A 110 1.66 -6.69 -10.53
N GLN A 111 0.75 -7.58 -10.14
CA GLN A 111 0.30 -8.72 -10.96
C GLN A 111 -0.96 -8.41 -11.76
#